data_AF-A0A357MBE3-F1
#
_entry.id   AF-A0A357MBE3-F1
#
_cell.length_a   1.000
_cell.length_b   1.000
_cell.length_c   1.000
_cell.angle_alpha   90.00
_cell.angle_beta   90.00
_cell.angle_gamma   90.00
#
_symmetry.space_group_name_H-M   'P 1'
#
loop_
_entity.id
_entity.type
_entity.pdbx_description
1 polymer ?
#
loop_
_entity_poly.entity_id
_entity_poly.type
_entity_poly.pdbx_seq_one_letter_code
_entity_poly.pdbx_strand_id
1 'polypeptide(L)'
;MKECLRRNAPLDRQGTHTYDRINVAIDGPAGAGKSTVARLVAQKLSYIYVDTGAMYRAITWYMIREGIEPEDQNQVNQKVHDMVIELIPEKDIQKVLINGEDVTPHIRSLQVSGLVSQYSKIEGVRSRLSHLQRQMALRKGVVMDGRDIGTTVLPDAEVKIFMTASVEERALRRYKELRDAESVTLQQLEHDIA
;
A
#
# COMPACT_ATOMS: atom_id res chain seq x y z
N MET A 1 -23.72 -34.98 -10.53
CA MET A 1 -23.04 -34.78 -11.83
C MET A 1 -23.63 -33.51 -12.42
N LYS A 2 -23.16 -32.28 -12.19
CA LYS A 2 -21.85 -31.61 -12.41
C LYS A 2 -21.22 -31.96 -13.78
N GLU A 3 -20.89 -30.89 -14.52
CA GLU A 3 -20.47 -30.77 -15.94
C GLU A 3 -21.67 -30.68 -16.91
N CYS A 4 -21.81 -29.71 -17.81
CA CYS A 4 -20.80 -29.04 -18.61
C CYS A 4 -21.37 -27.74 -19.20
N LEU A 5 -21.05 -26.56 -18.64
CA LEU A 5 -21.30 -25.25 -19.30
C LEU A 5 -20.18 -24.27 -18.94
N ARG A 6 -18.96 -24.59 -19.36
CA ARG A 6 -17.94 -23.58 -19.64
C ARG A 6 -17.62 -23.70 -21.11
N ARG A 7 -17.95 -22.69 -21.92
CA ARG A 7 -17.21 -22.28 -23.13
C ARG A 7 -17.95 -21.15 -23.84
N ASN A 8 -17.31 -19.97 -23.83
CA ASN A 8 -17.17 -19.00 -24.93
C ASN A 8 -17.21 -17.57 -24.39
N ALA A 9 -16.17 -17.19 -23.63
CA ALA A 9 -15.78 -15.79 -23.51
C ALA A 9 -14.86 -15.45 -24.71
N PRO A 10 -15.01 -14.27 -25.35
CA PRO A 10 -14.21 -13.90 -26.50
C PRO A 10 -12.73 -13.75 -26.13
N LEU A 11 -11.85 -14.32 -26.96
CA LEU A 11 -10.40 -14.20 -26.83
C LEU A 11 -9.97 -12.78 -27.17
N ASP A 12 -9.07 -12.19 -26.36
CA ASP A 12 -8.33 -11.02 -26.80
C ASP A 12 -7.22 -11.40 -27.80
N ARG A 13 -6.61 -10.40 -28.43
CA ARG A 13 -5.62 -10.56 -29.51
C ARG A 13 -4.33 -11.30 -29.11
N GLN A 14 -4.18 -11.70 -27.85
CA GLN A 14 -2.99 -12.40 -27.31
C GLN A 14 -3.27 -13.84 -26.86
N GLY A 15 -4.46 -14.38 -27.10
CA GLY A 15 -4.70 -15.83 -26.96
C GLY A 15 -4.64 -16.38 -25.53
N THR A 16 -4.72 -15.52 -24.51
CA THR A 16 -4.88 -15.96 -23.13
C THR A 16 -6.36 -16.04 -22.80
N HIS A 17 -6.78 -17.11 -22.12
CA HIS A 17 -8.12 -17.17 -21.54
C HIS A 17 -8.32 -15.90 -20.69
N THR A 18 -9.37 -15.13 -20.95
CA THR A 18 -9.89 -14.14 -20.00
C THR A 18 -10.43 -14.90 -18.79
N TYR A 19 -9.53 -15.41 -17.95
CA TYR A 19 -9.85 -15.50 -16.54
C TYR A 19 -10.20 -14.09 -16.13
N ASP A 20 -11.43 -13.88 -15.66
CA ASP A 20 -11.81 -12.62 -15.03
C ASP A 20 -10.69 -12.26 -14.07
N ARG A 21 -10.04 -11.11 -14.31
CA ARG A 21 -8.93 -10.68 -13.46
C ARG A 21 -9.46 -10.61 -12.03
N ILE A 22 -8.61 -10.93 -11.06
CA ILE A 22 -9.01 -10.93 -9.65
C ILE A 22 -8.35 -9.78 -8.88
N ASN A 23 -8.91 -9.44 -7.74
CA ASN A 23 -8.25 -8.60 -6.75
C ASN A 23 -7.58 -9.46 -5.70
N VAL A 24 -6.31 -9.17 -5.43
CA VAL A 24 -5.51 -9.83 -4.40
C VAL A 24 -5.22 -8.82 -3.31
N ALA A 25 -5.71 -9.09 -2.09
CA ALA A 25 -5.39 -8.35 -0.89
C ALA A 25 -4.27 -9.05 -0.11
N ILE A 26 -3.22 -8.32 0.27
CA ILE A 26 -2.12 -8.83 1.09
C ILE A 26 -1.97 -7.97 2.35
N ASP A 27 -2.40 -8.51 3.48
CA ASP A 27 -2.38 -7.85 4.78
C ASP A 27 -1.27 -8.37 5.68
N GLY A 28 -0.95 -7.60 6.73
CA GLY A 28 0.01 -8.01 7.77
C GLY A 28 0.86 -6.86 8.31
N PRO A 29 1.66 -7.10 9.35
CA PRO A 29 2.42 -6.05 10.01
C PRO A 29 3.55 -5.49 9.14
N ALA A 30 4.07 -4.31 9.50
CA ALA A 30 5.26 -3.74 8.88
C ALA A 30 6.46 -4.71 9.03
N GLY A 31 7.33 -4.77 8.02
CA GLY A 31 8.47 -5.69 8.02
C GLY A 31 8.16 -7.16 7.66
N ALA A 32 6.88 -7.55 7.52
CA ALA A 32 6.50 -8.94 7.17
C ALA A 32 6.82 -9.35 5.72
N GLY A 33 7.37 -8.46 4.89
CA GLY A 33 7.72 -8.76 3.50
C GLY A 33 6.60 -8.65 2.46
N LYS A 34 5.45 -8.08 2.85
CA LYS A 34 4.26 -7.91 1.98
C LYS A 34 4.56 -7.24 0.66
N SER A 35 5.13 -6.05 0.68
CA SER A 35 5.39 -5.24 -0.51
C SER A 35 6.28 -5.98 -1.52
N THR A 36 7.25 -6.76 -1.04
CA THR A 36 8.09 -7.62 -1.90
C THR A 36 7.27 -8.72 -2.56
N VAL A 37 6.47 -9.47 -1.80
CA VAL A 37 5.61 -10.53 -2.34
C VAL A 37 4.56 -9.96 -3.28
N ALA A 38 3.89 -8.87 -2.89
CA ALA A 38 2.87 -8.19 -3.66
C ALA A 38 3.39 -7.74 -5.03
N ARG A 39 4.56 -7.09 -5.07
CA ARG A 39 5.21 -6.68 -6.32
C ARG A 39 5.53 -7.88 -7.22
N LEU A 40 6.10 -8.95 -6.66
CA LEU A 40 6.44 -10.16 -7.43
C LEU A 40 5.20 -10.85 -7.97
N VAL A 41 4.12 -10.94 -7.19
CA VAL A 41 2.83 -11.50 -7.64
C VAL A 41 2.22 -10.63 -8.73
N ALA A 42 2.20 -9.32 -8.55
CA ALA A 42 1.68 -8.38 -9.55
C ALA A 42 2.43 -8.51 -10.88
N GLN A 43 3.77 -8.57 -10.84
CA GLN A 43 4.60 -8.77 -12.02
C GLN A 43 4.30 -10.10 -12.72
N LYS A 44 4.22 -11.21 -11.97
CA LYS A 44 3.93 -12.54 -12.53
C LYS A 44 2.54 -12.62 -13.17
N LEU A 45 1.56 -11.93 -12.61
CA LEU A 45 0.17 -11.92 -13.10
C LEU A 45 -0.11 -10.80 -14.13
N SER A 46 0.86 -9.93 -14.40
CA SER A 46 0.66 -8.69 -15.18
C SER A 46 -0.46 -7.82 -14.60
N TYR A 47 -0.51 -7.72 -13.27
CA TYR A 47 -1.47 -6.94 -12.49
C TYR A 47 -0.86 -5.63 -12.00
N ILE A 48 -1.72 -4.70 -11.61
CA ILE A 48 -1.30 -3.43 -11.01
C ILE A 48 -0.96 -3.67 -9.54
N TYR A 49 0.26 -3.31 -9.14
CA TYR A 49 0.67 -3.29 -7.74
C TYR A 49 0.21 -1.97 -7.09
N VAL A 50 -0.36 -2.03 -5.89
CA VAL A 50 -0.78 -0.85 -5.11
C VAL A 50 -0.19 -0.91 -3.71
N ASP A 51 0.84 -0.10 -3.46
CA ASP A 51 1.45 0.09 -2.13
C ASP A 51 0.62 1.09 -1.30
N THR A 52 -0.32 0.60 -0.51
CA THR A 52 -1.16 1.50 0.30
C THR A 52 -0.35 2.20 1.40
N GLY A 53 0.70 1.55 1.90
CA GLY A 53 1.59 2.13 2.89
C GLY A 53 2.29 3.38 2.37
N ALA A 54 2.73 3.36 1.12
CA ALA A 54 3.33 4.50 0.46
C ALA A 54 2.34 5.67 0.27
N MET A 55 1.05 5.38 0.03
CA MET A 55 0.00 6.41 -0.04
C MET A 55 -0.19 7.12 1.30
N TYR A 56 -0.31 6.37 2.41
CA TYR A 56 -0.40 6.97 3.75
C TYR A 56 0.83 7.82 4.07
N ARG A 57 2.03 7.33 3.73
CA ARG A 57 3.28 8.06 3.93
C ARG A 57 3.37 9.34 3.09
N ALA A 58 2.83 9.34 1.87
CA ALA A 58 2.75 10.54 1.03
C ALA A 58 1.92 11.64 1.70
N ILE A 59 0.73 11.28 2.22
CA ILE A 59 -0.11 12.22 2.98
C ILE A 59 0.65 12.73 4.21
N THR A 60 1.26 11.84 5.00
CA THR A 60 2.03 12.24 6.18
C THR A 60 3.16 13.20 5.83
N TRP A 61 3.93 12.92 4.78
CA TRP A 61 4.98 13.82 4.32
C TRP A 61 4.43 15.20 3.93
N TYR A 62 3.30 15.23 3.21
CA TYR A 62 2.67 16.48 2.81
C TYR A 62 2.22 17.31 4.03
N MET A 63 1.59 16.68 5.02
CA MET A 63 1.15 17.38 6.25
C MET A 63 2.34 17.96 7.03
N ILE A 64 3.42 17.17 7.18
CA ILE A 64 4.66 17.62 7.81
C ILE A 64 5.22 18.86 7.09
N ARG A 65 5.25 18.83 5.75
CA ARG A 65 5.76 19.94 4.95
C ARG A 65 4.91 21.21 5.09
N GLU A 66 3.60 21.06 5.23
CA GLU A 66 2.66 22.17 5.45
C GLU A 66 2.64 22.65 6.91
N GLY A 67 3.37 21.99 7.82
CA GLY A 67 3.38 22.33 9.25
C GLY A 67 2.06 22.03 9.95
N ILE A 68 1.26 21.10 9.43
CA ILE A 68 -0.01 20.68 10.00
C ILE A 68 0.28 19.49 10.90
N GLU A 69 -0.14 19.56 12.16
CA GLU A 69 0.03 18.49 13.15
C GLU A 69 -1.16 17.49 13.09
N PRO A 70 -0.96 16.21 13.47
CA PRO A 70 -2.02 15.21 13.40
C PRO A 70 -3.19 15.48 14.36
N GLU A 71 -2.96 16.27 15.41
CA GLU A 71 -4.01 16.73 16.34
C GLU A 71 -4.97 17.72 15.69
N ASP A 72 -4.54 18.46 14.65
CA ASP A 72 -5.41 19.37 13.89
C ASP A 72 -6.16 18.61 12.79
N GLN A 73 -7.08 17.74 13.21
CA GLN A 73 -7.87 16.94 12.29
C GLN A 73 -8.69 17.78 11.32
N ASN A 74 -9.07 19.01 11.70
CA ASN A 74 -9.83 19.90 10.83
C ASN A 74 -8.97 20.33 9.62
N GLN A 75 -7.75 20.81 9.87
CA GLN A 75 -6.83 21.17 8.79
C GLN A 75 -6.42 19.95 7.96
N VAL A 76 -6.16 18.80 8.60
CA VAL A 76 -5.85 17.55 7.89
C VAL A 76 -6.99 17.16 6.94
N ASN A 77 -8.24 17.16 7.44
CA ASN A 77 -9.41 16.79 6.65
C ASN A 77 -9.66 17.77 5.49
N GLN A 78 -9.43 19.07 5.72
CA GLN A 78 -9.53 20.07 4.66
C GLN A 78 -8.51 19.82 3.54
N LYS A 79 -7.24 19.57 3.89
CA LYS A 79 -6.17 19.36 2.90
C LYS A 79 -6.29 18.03 2.17
N VAL A 80 -6.75 16.97 2.84
CA VAL A 80 -6.81 15.63 2.24
C VAL A 80 -7.95 15.48 1.22
N HIS A 81 -9.00 16.30 1.33
CA HIS A 81 -10.19 16.22 0.46
C HIS A 81 -9.84 16.34 -1.03
N ASP A 82 -9.01 17.34 -1.39
CA ASP A 82 -8.66 17.65 -2.78
C ASP A 82 -7.33 17.02 -3.23
N MET A 83 -6.70 16.25 -2.36
CA MET A 83 -5.36 15.72 -2.60
C MET A 83 -5.37 14.64 -3.69
N VAL A 84 -4.51 14.80 -4.69
CA VAL A 84 -4.33 13.84 -5.78
C VAL A 84 -3.10 12.99 -5.47
N ILE A 85 -3.28 11.67 -5.47
CA ILE A 85 -2.19 10.71 -5.24
C ILE A 85 -2.12 9.76 -6.44
N GLU A 86 -0.95 9.67 -7.04
CA GLU A 86 -0.70 8.82 -8.19
C GLU A 86 0.42 7.82 -7.89
N LEU A 87 0.21 6.58 -8.30
CA LEU A 87 1.17 5.49 -8.18
C LEU A 87 1.63 5.11 -9.59
N ILE A 88 2.87 5.42 -9.92
CA ILE A 88 3.44 5.15 -11.25
C ILE A 88 4.37 3.94 -11.14
N PRO A 89 4.10 2.82 -11.85
CA PRO A 89 5.00 1.68 -11.87
C PRO A 89 6.32 2.04 -12.57
N GLU A 90 7.45 1.83 -11.90
CA GLU A 90 8.78 1.80 -12.53
C GLU A 90 9.45 0.43 -12.29
N LYS A 91 10.59 0.17 -12.96
CA LYS A 91 11.24 -1.16 -12.98
C LYS A 91 11.46 -1.76 -11.59
N ASP A 92 12.01 -0.96 -10.67
CA ASP A 92 12.46 -1.44 -9.36
C ASP A 92 11.69 -0.83 -8.19
N ILE A 93 11.04 0.31 -8.40
CA ILE A 93 10.27 1.02 -7.38
C ILE A 93 8.94 1.49 -7.95
N GLN A 94 7.94 1.67 -7.10
CA GLN A 94 6.73 2.39 -7.45
C GLN A 94 6.95 3.86 -7.08
N LYS A 95 6.86 4.73 -8.08
CA LYS A 95 6.93 6.17 -7.88
C LYS A 95 5.60 6.67 -7.33
N VAL A 96 5.66 7.56 -6.35
CA VAL A 96 4.50 8.12 -5.68
C VAL A 96 4.50 9.62 -5.87
N LEU A 97 3.42 10.13 -6.47
CA LEU A 97 3.22 11.56 -6.64
C LEU A 97 2.09 12.02 -5.72
N ILE A 98 2.26 13.20 -5.14
CA ILE A 98 1.20 13.92 -4.43
C ILE A 98 1.05 15.31 -5.04
N ASN A 99 -0.15 15.64 -5.53
CA ASN A 99 -0.41 16.90 -6.24
C ASN A 99 0.60 17.18 -7.38
N GLY A 100 1.04 16.13 -8.08
CA GLY A 100 2.01 16.21 -9.18
C GLY A 100 3.50 16.22 -8.75
N GLU A 101 3.80 16.25 -7.45
CA GLU A 101 5.17 16.23 -6.95
C GLU A 101 5.63 14.80 -6.60
N ASP A 102 6.81 14.42 -7.07
CA ASP A 102 7.43 13.14 -6.72
C ASP A 102 7.95 13.14 -5.28
N VAL A 103 7.29 12.37 -4.42
CA VAL A 103 7.63 12.26 -3.00
C VAL A 103 8.29 10.93 -2.64
N THR A 104 8.51 10.08 -3.63
CA THR A 104 9.16 8.77 -3.48
C THR A 104 10.44 8.78 -2.63
N PRO A 105 11.37 9.74 -2.79
CA PRO A 105 12.59 9.77 -1.98
C PRO A 105 12.36 10.13 -0.51
N HIS A 106 11.23 10.78 -0.18
CA HIS A 106 11.00 11.34 1.16
C HIS A 106 10.09 10.50 2.04
N ILE A 107 9.13 9.76 1.46
CA ILE A 107 8.08 9.05 2.21
C ILE A 107 8.58 7.95 3.15
N ARG A 108 9.84 7.52 3.03
CA ARG A 108 10.46 6.48 3.89
C ARG A 108 11.39 7.04 4.98
N SER A 109 11.52 8.36 5.10
CA SER A 109 12.32 9.02 6.14
C SER A 109 11.88 8.63 7.55
N LEU A 110 12.77 8.82 8.54
CA LEU A 110 12.43 8.56 9.95
C LEU A 110 11.27 9.42 10.42
N GLN A 111 11.27 10.71 10.06
CA GLN A 111 10.22 11.65 10.43
C GLN A 111 8.84 11.19 9.94
N VAL A 112 8.73 10.78 8.66
CA VAL A 112 7.47 10.26 8.12
C VAL A 112 7.09 8.94 8.78
N SER A 113 8.07 8.08 9.01
CA SER A 113 7.85 6.76 9.64
C SER A 113 7.36 6.85 11.07
N GLY A 114 7.82 7.84 11.84
CA GLY A 114 7.38 8.09 13.22
C GLY A 114 5.97 8.64 13.31
N LEU A 115 5.52 9.40 12.30
CA LEU A 115 4.23 10.09 12.34
C LEU A 115 3.11 9.39 11.55
N VAL A 116 3.43 8.51 10.59
CA VAL A 116 2.41 7.90 9.70
C VAL A 116 1.33 7.13 10.47
N SER A 117 1.67 6.53 11.61
CA SER A 117 0.70 5.83 12.45
C SER A 117 -0.36 6.76 13.07
N GLN A 118 -0.02 8.03 13.29
CA GLN A 118 -0.93 9.03 13.85
C GLN A 118 -1.89 9.54 12.76
N TYR A 119 -1.36 9.96 11.60
CA TYR A 119 -2.19 10.41 10.48
C TYR A 119 -3.11 9.31 9.92
N SER A 120 -2.64 8.06 9.87
CA SER A 120 -3.45 6.94 9.38
C SER A 120 -4.64 6.56 10.26
N LYS A 121 -4.73 7.09 11.48
CA LYS A 121 -5.89 6.94 12.36
C LYS A 121 -6.96 7.99 12.11
N ILE A 122 -6.64 9.08 11.41
CA ILE A 122 -7.57 10.17 11.12
C ILE A 122 -8.59 9.71 10.08
N GLU A 123 -9.89 9.88 10.38
CA GLU A 123 -10.97 9.33 9.57
C GLU A 123 -10.96 9.88 8.14
N GLY A 124 -10.76 11.19 7.94
CA GLY A 124 -10.73 11.78 6.61
C GLY A 124 -9.59 11.24 5.74
N VAL A 125 -8.42 10.96 6.35
CA VAL A 125 -7.29 10.31 5.67
C VAL A 125 -7.67 8.90 5.23
N ARG A 126 -8.23 8.09 6.15
CA ARG A 126 -8.66 6.72 5.86
C ARG A 126 -9.75 6.68 4.78
N SER A 127 -10.73 7.57 4.87
CA SER A 127 -11.85 7.67 3.93
C SER A 127 -11.37 8.03 2.53
N ARG A 128 -10.54 9.08 2.41
CA ARG A 128 -9.96 9.48 1.12
C ARG A 128 -9.14 8.36 0.49
N LEU A 129 -8.24 7.74 1.25
CA LEU A 129 -7.38 6.69 0.72
C LEU A 129 -8.16 5.42 0.35
N SER A 130 -9.12 5.01 1.18
CA SER A 130 -9.98 3.85 0.88
C SER A 130 -10.78 4.08 -0.41
N HIS A 131 -11.27 5.30 -0.62
CA HIS A 131 -11.96 5.67 -1.87
C HIS A 131 -11.04 5.50 -3.10
N LEU A 132 -9.84 6.09 -3.07
CA LEU A 132 -8.87 5.98 -4.17
C LEU A 132 -8.44 4.53 -4.42
N GLN A 133 -8.19 3.77 -3.36
CA GLN A 133 -7.80 2.35 -3.45
C GLN A 133 -8.91 1.50 -4.08
N ARG A 134 -10.16 1.71 -3.68
CA ARG A 134 -11.32 1.02 -4.29
C ARG A 134 -11.46 1.39 -5.76
N GLN A 135 -11.27 2.66 -6.13
CA GLN A 135 -11.30 3.09 -7.53
C GLN A 135 -10.23 2.37 -8.38
N MET A 136 -9.00 2.24 -7.87
CA MET A 136 -7.93 1.50 -8.54
C MET A 136 -8.28 0.01 -8.75
N ALA A 137 -9.08 -0.57 -7.85
CA ALA A 137 -9.46 -1.98 -7.88
C ALA A 137 -10.73 -2.29 -8.72
N LEU A 138 -11.45 -1.27 -9.22
CA LEU A 138 -12.73 -1.45 -9.93
C LEU A 138 -12.62 -2.30 -11.19
N ARG A 139 -11.52 -2.16 -11.95
CA ARG A 139 -11.29 -2.90 -13.20
C ARG A 139 -10.71 -4.31 -12.98
N LYS A 140 -10.61 -4.72 -11.72
CA LYS A 140 -9.89 -5.91 -11.28
C LYS A 140 -8.42 -5.94 -11.71
N GLY A 141 -7.71 -7.01 -11.36
CA GLY A 141 -6.31 -7.19 -11.77
C GLY A 141 -5.35 -6.33 -10.96
N VAL A 142 -5.61 -6.24 -9.66
CA VAL A 142 -4.74 -5.52 -8.72
C VAL A 142 -4.22 -6.45 -7.64
N VAL A 143 -2.99 -6.19 -7.21
CA VAL A 143 -2.40 -6.75 -5.99
C VAL A 143 -2.13 -5.58 -5.06
N MET A 144 -2.88 -5.50 -3.96
CA MET A 144 -2.87 -4.38 -3.03
C MET A 144 -2.37 -4.86 -1.67
N ASP A 145 -1.29 -4.26 -1.17
CA ASP A 145 -0.75 -4.59 0.15
C ASP A 145 -0.99 -3.48 1.17
N GLY A 146 -1.28 -3.88 2.41
CA GLY A 146 -1.62 -2.98 3.49
C GLY A 146 -1.82 -3.69 4.83
N ARG A 147 -2.62 -3.10 5.72
CA ARG A 147 -2.90 -3.68 7.05
C ARG A 147 -4.32 -4.24 7.17
N ASP A 148 -5.26 -3.66 6.45
CA ASP A 148 -6.70 -3.93 6.50
C ASP A 148 -7.35 -3.90 5.11
N ILE A 149 -6.62 -4.32 4.09
CA ILE A 149 -7.07 -4.36 2.70
C ILE A 149 -8.20 -5.37 2.53
N GLY A 150 -8.00 -6.62 2.93
CA GLY A 150 -8.98 -7.69 2.74
C GLY A 150 -10.20 -7.60 3.67
N THR A 151 -10.14 -6.76 4.71
CA THR A 151 -11.23 -6.57 5.68
C THR A 151 -11.99 -5.28 5.46
N THR A 152 -11.31 -4.16 5.18
CA THR A 152 -11.92 -2.83 5.11
C THR A 152 -12.00 -2.29 3.68
N VAL A 153 -10.90 -2.35 2.94
CA VAL A 153 -10.80 -1.67 1.63
C VAL A 153 -11.47 -2.49 0.54
N LEU A 154 -11.11 -3.77 0.44
CA LEU A 154 -11.55 -4.75 -0.54
C LEU A 154 -12.14 -5.99 0.19
N PRO A 155 -13.27 -5.86 0.90
CA PRO A 155 -13.92 -6.99 1.57
C PRO A 155 -14.39 -8.08 0.59
N ASP A 156 -14.54 -7.76 -0.69
CA ASP A 156 -14.92 -8.71 -1.74
C ASP A 156 -13.75 -9.10 -2.66
N ALA A 157 -12.50 -8.90 -2.22
CA ALA A 157 -11.33 -9.42 -2.93
C ALA A 157 -11.42 -10.96 -3.01
N GLU A 158 -11.22 -11.51 -4.22
CA GLU A 158 -11.30 -12.95 -4.47
C GLU A 158 -10.19 -13.72 -3.74
N VAL A 159 -9.04 -13.09 -3.52
CA VAL A 159 -7.92 -13.65 -2.76
C VAL A 159 -7.51 -12.69 -1.68
N LYS A 160 -7.44 -13.19 -0.44
CA LYS A 160 -6.97 -12.46 0.74
C LYS A 160 -5.88 -13.27 1.43
N ILE A 161 -4.72 -12.66 1.60
CA ILE A 161 -3.54 -13.28 2.20
C ILE A 161 -3.18 -12.44 3.41
N PHE A 162 -2.96 -13.07 4.57
CA PHE A 162 -2.38 -12.41 5.73
C PHE A 162 -0.97 -12.95 5.95
N MET A 163 0.03 -12.08 5.84
CA MET A 163 1.43 -12.40 6.07
C MET A 163 1.81 -12.07 7.51
N THR A 164 2.58 -12.95 8.13
CA THR A 164 3.13 -12.76 9.46
C THR A 164 4.64 -13.01 9.45
N ALA A 165 5.34 -12.47 10.45
CA ALA A 165 6.75 -12.68 10.72
C ALA A 165 7.02 -12.37 12.20
N SER A 166 8.07 -12.95 12.78
CA SER A 166 8.44 -12.65 14.16
C SER A 166 8.82 -11.17 14.35
N VAL A 167 8.77 -10.64 15.57
CA VAL A 167 9.14 -9.25 15.86
C VAL A 167 10.60 -8.99 15.44
N GLU A 168 11.48 -9.93 15.76
CA GLU A 168 12.91 -9.89 15.48
C GLU A 168 13.18 -9.80 13.97
N GLU A 169 12.52 -10.63 13.16
CA GLU A 169 12.66 -10.59 11.69
C GLU A 169 12.13 -9.28 11.10
N ARG A 170 11.01 -8.78 11.60
CA ARG A 170 10.43 -7.49 11.17
C ARG A 170 11.37 -6.34 11.50
N ALA A 171 11.94 -6.33 12.70
CA ALA A 171 12.91 -5.33 13.15
C ALA A 171 14.22 -5.40 12.36
N LEU A 172 14.75 -6.60 12.13
CA LEU A 172 15.96 -6.81 11.33
C LEU A 172 15.79 -6.32 9.89
N ARG A 173 14.63 -6.61 9.27
CA ARG A 173 14.32 -6.14 7.93
C ARG A 173 14.26 -4.61 7.90
N ARG A 174 13.58 -4.01 8.88
CA ARG A 174 13.49 -2.56 8.97
C ARG A 174 14.85 -1.90 9.20
N TYR A 175 15.67 -2.49 10.05
CA TYR A 175 17.03 -2.03 10.30
C TYR A 175 17.87 -2.03 9.02
N LYS A 176 17.78 -3.09 8.20
CA LYS A 176 18.45 -3.16 6.89
C LYS A 176 17.96 -2.10 5.90
N GLU A 177 16.68 -1.73 5.92
CA GLU A 177 16.14 -0.63 5.09
C GLU A 177 16.65 0.75 5.51
N LEU A 178 17.05 0.91 6.78
CA LEU A 178 17.52 2.18 7.35
C LEU A 178 19.04 2.34 7.33
N ARG A 179 19.79 1.26 7.06
CA ARG A 179 21.25 1.22 7.16
C ARG A 179 21.98 2.18 6.21
N ASP A 180 21.33 2.65 5.16
CA ASP A 180 21.89 3.66 4.26
C ASP A 180 21.60 5.11 4.73
N ALA A 181 20.85 5.31 5.83
CA ALA A 181 20.33 6.61 6.21
C ALA A 181 20.75 7.13 7.60
N GLU A 182 20.85 6.33 8.68
CA GLU A 182 21.09 6.90 10.03
C GLU A 182 21.39 5.87 11.18
N SER A 183 21.85 6.38 12.33
CA SER A 183 22.30 5.64 13.52
C SER A 183 21.17 5.13 14.45
N VAL A 184 20.24 4.32 13.94
CA VAL A 184 19.18 3.67 14.75
C VAL A 184 19.66 2.29 15.22
N THR A 185 19.38 1.87 16.46
CA THR A 185 19.74 0.53 16.96
C THR A 185 18.65 -0.51 16.68
N LEU A 186 19.02 -1.79 16.56
CA LEU A 186 18.05 -2.88 16.35
C LEU A 186 17.06 -3.01 17.53
N GLN A 187 17.54 -2.84 18.76
CA GLN A 187 16.70 -2.91 19.97
C GLN A 187 15.61 -1.83 20.00
N GLN A 188 15.92 -0.61 19.54
CA GLN A 188 14.93 0.45 19.43
C GLN A 188 13.82 0.07 18.43
N LEU A 189 14.20 -0.52 17.30
CA LEU A 189 13.24 -0.96 16.28
C LEU A 189 12.39 -2.15 16.72
N GLU A 190 12.93 -3.07 17.52
CA GLU A 190 12.13 -4.16 18.10
C GLU A 190 11.02 -3.63 19.00
N HIS A 191 11.32 -2.63 19.83
CA HIS A 191 10.32 -1.98 20.69
C HIS A 191 9.24 -1.24 19.88
N ASP A 192 9.64 -0.52 18.83
CA ASP A 192 8.71 0.27 18.01
C ASP A 192 7.78 -0.59 17.12
N ILE A 193 8.18 -1.84 16.83
CA ILE A 193 7.52 -2.75 15.89
C ILE A 193 6.70 -3.85 16.60
N ALA A 194 6.96 -4.10 17.88
CA ALA A 194 6.21 -5.01 18.73
C ALA A 194 4.70 -4.67 18.73
#